data_AF-A0A9C8HYM3-F1
#
_entry.id   AF-A0A9C8HYM3-F1
#
_cell.length_a   1.000
_cell.length_b   1.000
_cell.length_c   1.000
_cell.angle_alpha   90.00
_cell.angle_beta   90.00
_cell.angle_gamma   90.00
#
_symmetry.space_group_name_H-M   'P 1'
#
loop_
_entity.id
_entity.type
_entity.pdbx_description
1 polymer ?
#
loop_
_entity_poly.entity_id
_entity_poly.type
_entity_poly.pdbx_seq_one_letter_code
_entity_poly.pdbx_strand_id
1 'polypeptide(L)'
;MKKGSLFIIFSLILSCFILFSGTRHHGRKNHWKEHIREVGGEKETVFYFVQNSVRKADLEKGIMEGKVEGRWRKFKSISLPEEFLDWSFSKRIETIEGIKTMKMPGLAGPHNAIVASHGMVRKDSMYSINNAVKGVGFLPKKDKLKDVIKHLTETCAGPMEEKLEYLISMYKDGKELFDIDKQVSLELYSAPDFETHSFLNAMTDPGVAIVFLDIPSYELRCITYMIHPDNPNLTDYEKDIVQYINLIHSYFHGEFPKDYIAVVYYVVEVFNNTPGKRDGLGQKVMPKIP
;
A
#
# COMPACT_ATOMS: atom_id res chain seq x y z
N MET A 1 -47.45 51.48 16.35
CA MET A 1 -47.85 50.92 15.04
C MET A 1 -47.13 51.73 13.96
N LYS A 2 -46.31 51.26 13.03
CA LYS A 2 -45.90 49.94 12.54
C LYS A 2 -44.38 49.98 12.30
N LYS A 3 -43.63 49.02 12.84
CA LYS A 3 -42.30 48.64 12.33
C LYS A 3 -42.53 47.50 11.33
N GLY A 4 -41.86 47.53 10.19
CA GLY A 4 -41.77 46.35 9.32
C GLY A 4 -41.74 46.70 7.84
N SER A 5 -40.53 46.82 7.30
CA SER A 5 -40.14 46.40 5.94
C SER A 5 -38.66 46.70 5.74
N LEU A 6 -37.79 45.88 6.33
CA LEU A 6 -36.38 45.77 5.92
C LEU A 6 -35.88 44.35 6.24
N PHE A 7 -36.59 43.36 5.73
CA PHE A 7 -36.12 41.99 5.60
C PHE A 7 -36.44 41.60 4.15
N ILE A 8 -35.61 40.74 3.54
CA ILE A 8 -35.60 40.36 2.11
C ILE A 8 -34.57 41.14 1.26
N ILE A 9 -33.31 41.31 1.70
CA ILE A 9 -32.11 41.26 0.82
C ILE A 9 -30.89 40.76 1.63
N PHE A 10 -31.03 39.67 2.38
CA PHE A 10 -29.86 39.04 3.05
C PHE A 10 -29.94 37.51 3.09
N SER A 11 -30.74 36.91 2.20
CA SER A 11 -30.94 35.46 2.11
C SER A 11 -30.50 34.85 0.77
N LEU A 12 -29.88 35.63 -0.12
CA LEU A 12 -29.48 35.19 -1.47
C LEU A 12 -27.97 35.27 -1.73
N ILE A 13 -27.17 35.75 -0.78
CA ILE A 13 -25.69 35.77 -0.89
C ILE A 13 -25.05 34.61 -0.10
N LEU A 14 -25.77 33.94 0.79
CA LEU A 14 -25.23 32.81 1.57
C LEU A 14 -25.37 31.45 0.88
N SER A 15 -26.22 31.34 -0.14
CA SER A 15 -26.43 30.11 -0.92
C SER A 15 -25.43 29.91 -2.07
N CYS A 16 -24.59 30.91 -2.39
CA CYS A 16 -23.49 30.76 -3.36
C CYS A 16 -22.15 30.35 -2.75
N PHE A 17 -22.02 30.29 -1.42
CA PHE A 17 -20.76 29.89 -0.76
C PHE A 17 -20.67 28.40 -0.40
N ILE A 18 -21.72 27.61 -0.63
CA ILE A 18 -21.74 26.18 -0.35
C ILE A 18 -21.29 25.33 -1.56
N LEU A 19 -21.09 25.95 -2.73
CA LEU A 19 -20.67 25.25 -3.97
C LEU A 19 -19.14 25.26 -4.23
N PHE A 20 -18.33 25.75 -3.28
CA PHE A 20 -16.87 25.75 -3.38
C PHE A 20 -16.17 25.03 -2.21
N SER A 21 -16.84 24.11 -1.52
CA SER A 21 -16.12 23.09 -0.73
C SER A 21 -15.56 22.03 -1.67
N GLY A 22 -14.67 22.42 -2.59
CA GLY A 22 -13.76 21.46 -3.20
C GLY A 22 -13.12 20.71 -2.05
N THR A 23 -13.47 19.43 -1.90
CA THR A 23 -13.19 18.56 -0.76
C THR A 23 -11.80 18.84 -0.21
N ARG A 24 -11.72 19.35 1.03
CA ARG A 24 -10.45 19.76 1.66
C ARG A 24 -9.44 18.63 1.76
N HIS A 25 -9.91 17.39 1.70
CA HIS A 25 -9.13 16.15 1.72
C HIS A 25 -8.61 15.73 0.34
N HIS A 26 -8.46 16.65 -0.60
CA HIS A 26 -8.01 16.35 -1.97
C HIS A 26 -6.72 17.08 -2.33
N GLY A 27 -6.03 16.53 -3.32
CA GLY A 27 -4.96 17.20 -4.04
C GLY A 27 -5.48 18.32 -4.96
N ARG A 28 -4.56 19.06 -5.58
CA ARG A 28 -4.90 20.04 -6.62
C ARG A 28 -5.21 19.39 -7.96
N LYS A 29 -4.83 18.12 -8.16
CA LYS A 29 -5.02 17.35 -9.39
C LYS A 29 -6.00 16.22 -9.12
N ASN A 30 -6.99 16.06 -10.00
CA ASN A 30 -7.84 14.88 -9.99
C ASN A 30 -7.10 13.69 -10.63
N HIS A 31 -7.01 12.59 -9.90
CA HIS A 31 -6.38 11.35 -10.34
C HIS A 31 -7.37 10.28 -10.80
N TRP A 32 -8.65 10.47 -10.49
CA TRP A 32 -9.72 9.50 -10.74
C TRP A 32 -10.27 9.62 -12.16
N LYS A 33 -10.62 8.47 -12.72
CA LYS A 33 -11.22 8.28 -14.03
C LYS A 33 -12.50 7.48 -13.84
N GLU A 34 -13.50 7.80 -14.65
CA GLU A 34 -14.76 7.07 -14.70
C GLU A 34 -14.66 5.89 -15.69
N HIS A 35 -15.30 4.78 -15.36
CA HIS A 35 -15.49 3.63 -16.25
C HIS A 35 -16.87 3.01 -15.99
N ILE A 36 -17.54 2.58 -17.05
CA ILE A 36 -18.81 1.84 -16.93
C ILE A 36 -18.48 0.37 -17.05
N ARG A 37 -18.71 -0.40 -15.99
CA ARG A 37 -18.61 -1.86 -15.99
C ARG A 37 -19.99 -2.49 -16.09
N GLU A 38 -20.07 -3.66 -16.70
CA GLU A 38 -21.31 -4.44 -16.79
C GLU A 38 -21.20 -5.67 -15.87
N VAL A 39 -22.13 -5.79 -14.92
CA VAL A 39 -22.18 -6.89 -13.95
C VAL A 39 -23.58 -7.48 -14.00
N GLY A 40 -23.69 -8.74 -14.44
CA GLY A 40 -25.00 -9.41 -14.53
C GLY A 40 -25.99 -8.76 -15.50
N GLY A 41 -25.51 -8.00 -16.50
CA GLY A 41 -26.34 -7.24 -17.43
C GLY A 41 -26.71 -5.83 -16.96
N GLU A 42 -26.34 -5.44 -15.73
CA GLU A 42 -26.51 -4.08 -15.21
C GLU A 42 -25.24 -3.25 -15.42
N LYS A 43 -25.42 -1.98 -15.79
CA LYS A 43 -24.32 -1.03 -15.96
C LYS A 43 -24.09 -0.28 -14.66
N GLU A 44 -22.88 -0.35 -14.15
CA GLU A 44 -22.42 0.36 -12.97
C GLU A 44 -21.29 1.33 -13.33
N THR A 45 -21.39 2.57 -12.86
CA THR A 45 -20.29 3.53 -12.95
C THR A 45 -19.31 3.28 -11.80
N VAL A 46 -18.07 2.96 -12.14
CA VAL A 46 -16.95 2.81 -11.20
C VAL A 46 -15.88 3.87 -11.46
N PHE A 47 -15.10 4.15 -10.43
CA PHE A 47 -13.96 5.06 -10.52
C PHE A 47 -12.66 4.30 -10.30
N TYR A 48 -11.63 4.66 -11.05
CA TYR A 48 -10.30 4.07 -10.94
C TYR A 48 -9.23 5.13 -11.19
N PHE A 49 -7.96 4.79 -11.02
CA PHE A 49 -6.85 5.66 -11.42
C PHE A 49 -5.78 4.86 -12.16
N VAL A 50 -4.86 5.59 -12.81
CA VAL A 50 -3.62 5.04 -13.35
C VAL A 50 -2.47 5.86 -12.79
N GLN A 51 -1.53 5.20 -12.10
CA GLN A 51 -0.36 5.87 -11.53
C GLN A 51 0.64 6.23 -12.63
N ASN A 52 0.60 7.49 -13.07
CA ASN A 52 1.45 7.99 -14.15
C ASN A 52 2.83 8.47 -13.67
N SER A 53 3.12 8.40 -12.37
CA SER A 53 4.43 8.70 -11.78
C SER A 53 5.41 7.52 -11.87
N VAL A 54 4.94 6.35 -12.33
CA VAL A 54 5.75 5.14 -12.57
C VAL A 54 5.51 4.65 -14.00
N ARG A 55 6.58 4.18 -14.65
CA ARG A 55 6.52 3.46 -15.93
C ARG A 55 7.12 2.06 -15.74
N LYS A 56 6.38 1.07 -16.20
CA LYS A 56 6.72 -0.36 -16.15
C LYS A 56 7.72 -0.68 -17.27
N ALA A 57 9.00 -0.41 -17.06
CA ALA A 57 10.03 -0.65 -18.08
C ALA A 57 10.26 -2.15 -18.31
N ASP A 58 10.42 -2.94 -17.23
CA ASP A 58 10.50 -4.40 -17.26
C ASP A 58 10.29 -4.93 -15.84
N LEU A 59 9.03 -5.16 -15.44
CA LEU A 59 8.70 -5.59 -14.06
C LEU A 59 9.26 -6.98 -13.73
N GLU A 60 9.40 -7.87 -14.72
CA GLU A 60 9.95 -9.21 -14.51
C GLU A 60 11.44 -9.17 -14.14
N LYS A 61 12.16 -8.16 -14.67
CA LYS A 61 13.57 -7.91 -14.30
C LYS A 61 13.72 -6.95 -13.13
N GLY A 62 12.63 -6.56 -12.48
CA GLY A 62 12.65 -5.61 -11.37
C GLY A 62 12.97 -4.17 -11.80
N ILE A 63 12.79 -3.83 -13.07
CA ILE A 63 13.18 -2.54 -13.63
C ILE A 63 11.96 -1.63 -13.79
N MET A 64 12.01 -0.45 -13.18
CA MET A 64 10.98 0.57 -13.29
C MET A 64 11.59 1.94 -13.60
N GLU A 65 10.82 2.82 -14.19
CA GLU A 65 11.12 4.26 -14.16
C GLU A 65 10.14 4.95 -13.21
N GLY A 66 10.64 5.75 -12.29
CA GLY A 66 9.84 6.52 -11.35
C GLY A 66 10.19 7.99 -11.42
N LYS A 67 9.21 8.87 -11.24
CA LYS A 67 9.43 10.31 -11.09
C LYS A 67 9.75 10.65 -9.63
N VAL A 68 11.00 10.46 -9.23
CA VAL A 68 11.48 10.69 -7.86
C VAL A 68 12.20 12.02 -7.77
N GLU A 69 11.83 12.84 -6.79
CA GLU A 69 12.34 14.20 -6.58
C GLU A 69 12.18 15.06 -7.84
N GLY A 70 11.01 14.95 -8.47
CA GLY A 70 10.65 15.66 -9.70
C GLY A 70 11.35 15.16 -10.96
N ARG A 71 12.26 14.17 -10.89
CA ARG A 71 13.05 13.67 -12.03
C ARG A 71 12.69 12.22 -12.35
N TRP A 72 12.50 11.93 -13.63
CA TRP A 72 12.40 10.55 -14.11
C TRP A 72 13.76 9.87 -13.98
N ARG A 73 13.78 8.73 -13.28
CA ARG A 73 14.97 7.91 -13.11
C ARG A 73 14.60 6.45 -13.28
N LYS A 74 15.56 5.65 -13.75
CA LYS A 74 15.45 4.20 -13.82
C LYS A 74 15.96 3.59 -12.52
N PHE A 75 15.21 2.64 -11.99
CA PHE A 75 15.50 1.90 -10.77
C PHE A 75 15.50 0.41 -11.08
N LYS A 76 16.34 -0.33 -10.37
CA LYS A 76 16.36 -1.79 -10.37
C LYS A 76 16.08 -2.25 -8.94
N SER A 77 15.11 -3.14 -8.75
CA SER A 77 14.86 -3.73 -7.46
C SER A 77 16.04 -4.60 -7.02
N ILE A 78 16.22 -4.70 -5.71
CA ILE A 78 17.25 -5.51 -5.08
C ILE A 78 16.59 -6.48 -4.10
N SER A 79 17.17 -7.66 -3.97
CA SER A 79 16.75 -8.61 -2.95
C SER A 79 17.04 -8.04 -1.55
N LEU A 80 16.08 -8.22 -0.65
CA LEU A 80 16.23 -7.97 0.77
C LEU A 80 17.38 -8.83 1.33
N PRO A 81 18.18 -8.29 2.27
CA PRO A 81 19.27 -9.04 2.88
C PRO A 81 18.72 -10.21 3.71
N GLU A 82 19.51 -11.28 3.80
CA GLU A 82 19.14 -12.49 4.53
C GLU A 82 18.75 -12.21 5.98
N GLU A 83 19.51 -11.36 6.68
CA GLU A 83 19.21 -10.96 8.06
C GLU A 83 17.83 -10.28 8.21
N PHE A 84 17.39 -9.51 7.21
CA PHE A 84 16.05 -8.92 7.22
C PHE A 84 14.98 -9.99 7.04
N LEU A 85 15.18 -10.90 6.08
CA LEU A 85 14.24 -11.97 5.77
C LEU A 85 14.06 -12.91 6.97
N ASP A 86 15.17 -13.34 7.57
CA ASP A 86 15.16 -14.23 8.73
C ASP A 86 14.44 -13.58 9.91
N TRP A 87 14.77 -12.32 10.24
CA TRP A 87 14.06 -11.57 11.28
C TRP A 87 12.55 -11.44 10.96
N SER A 88 12.22 -11.01 9.74
CA SER A 88 10.84 -10.73 9.36
C SER A 88 9.98 -12.00 9.40
N PHE A 89 10.46 -13.10 8.84
CA PHE A 89 9.74 -14.38 8.82
C PHE A 89 9.62 -14.97 10.23
N SER A 90 10.72 -15.03 11.00
CA SER A 90 10.67 -15.57 12.36
C SER A 90 9.73 -14.78 13.28
N LYS A 91 9.75 -13.44 13.22
CA LYS A 91 8.84 -12.61 14.03
C LYS A 91 7.37 -12.72 13.61
N ARG A 92 7.10 -12.91 12.32
CA ARG A 92 5.72 -13.16 11.84
C ARG A 92 5.21 -14.52 12.32
N ILE A 93 6.04 -15.56 12.28
CA ILE A 93 5.71 -16.88 12.83
C ILE A 93 5.44 -16.77 14.33
N GLU A 94 6.34 -16.15 15.11
CA GLU A 94 6.15 -15.92 16.55
C GLU A 94 4.84 -15.19 16.86
N THR A 95 4.49 -14.19 16.04
CA THR A 95 3.25 -13.42 16.19
C THR A 95 2.03 -14.30 15.97
N ILE A 96 2.03 -15.11 14.90
CA ILE A 96 0.93 -16.02 14.58
C ILE A 96 0.78 -17.11 15.65
N GLU A 97 1.87 -17.70 16.11
CA GLU A 97 1.86 -18.67 17.23
C GLU A 97 1.35 -18.03 18.53
N GLY A 98 1.69 -16.78 18.78
CA GLY A 98 1.12 -15.99 19.87
C GLY A 98 -0.41 -15.85 19.76
N ILE A 99 -0.92 -15.52 18.57
CA ILE A 99 -2.36 -15.41 18.33
C ILE A 99 -3.08 -16.74 18.59
N LYS A 100 -2.49 -17.89 18.22
CA LYS A 100 -3.03 -19.23 18.55
C LYS A 100 -3.23 -19.44 20.06
N THR A 101 -2.41 -18.79 20.88
CA THR A 101 -2.48 -18.83 22.35
C THR A 101 -3.18 -17.62 22.97
N MET A 102 -3.98 -16.89 22.17
CA MET A 102 -4.71 -15.67 22.56
C MET A 102 -3.82 -14.51 23.05
N LYS A 103 -2.54 -14.51 22.67
CA LYS A 103 -1.64 -13.37 22.90
C LYS A 103 -1.92 -12.29 21.87
N MET A 104 -2.23 -11.08 22.34
CA MET A 104 -2.42 -9.93 21.46
C MET A 104 -1.10 -9.57 20.75
N PRO A 105 -1.11 -9.37 19.43
CA PRO A 105 0.07 -8.94 18.69
C PRO A 105 0.45 -7.51 19.08
N GLY A 106 1.74 -7.22 19.07
CA GLY A 106 2.25 -5.85 19.25
C GLY A 106 1.96 -4.98 18.03
N LEU A 107 2.03 -3.65 18.21
CA LEU A 107 1.97 -2.70 17.10
C LEU A 107 3.30 -2.59 16.34
N ALA A 108 4.42 -2.89 17.01
CA ALA A 108 5.76 -2.93 16.43
C ALA A 108 6.02 -4.27 15.71
N GLY A 109 7.07 -4.29 14.89
CA GLY A 109 7.55 -5.51 14.24
C GLY A 109 7.40 -5.51 12.72
N PRO A 110 7.64 -6.65 12.07
CA PRO A 110 7.78 -6.72 10.62
C PRO A 110 6.47 -6.55 9.85
N HIS A 111 5.30 -6.72 10.48
CA HIS A 111 4.02 -6.55 9.80
C HIS A 111 3.59 -5.08 9.72
N ASN A 112 3.91 -4.26 10.72
CA ASN A 112 3.49 -2.87 10.76
C ASN A 112 4.70 -1.98 10.50
N ALA A 113 4.70 -1.32 9.35
CA ALA A 113 5.77 -0.42 8.97
C ALA A 113 5.26 1.02 8.84
N ILE A 114 6.15 1.98 9.06
CA ILE A 114 5.90 3.38 8.81
C ILE A 114 6.36 3.68 7.39
N VAL A 115 5.42 4.02 6.51
CA VAL A 115 5.69 4.43 5.14
C VAL A 115 5.77 5.95 5.10
N ALA A 116 7.00 6.46 5.05
CA ALA A 116 7.33 7.86 4.85
C ALA A 116 7.28 8.19 3.36
N SER A 117 6.52 9.23 3.02
CA SER A 117 6.29 9.68 1.64
C SER A 117 6.23 11.19 1.57
N HIS A 118 6.50 11.74 0.39
CA HIS A 118 6.28 13.16 0.07
C HIS A 118 5.82 13.29 -1.38
N GLY A 119 5.30 14.46 -1.74
CA GLY A 119 4.75 14.68 -3.08
C GLY A 119 3.74 15.83 -3.07
N MET A 120 2.50 15.54 -3.44
CA MET A 120 1.44 16.54 -3.52
C MET A 120 0.89 16.91 -2.13
N VAL A 121 0.79 18.22 -1.87
CA VAL A 121 0.15 18.75 -0.67
C VAL A 121 -1.37 18.62 -0.79
N ARG A 122 -2.01 18.04 0.23
CA ARG A 122 -3.48 18.03 0.37
C ARG A 122 -3.99 19.43 0.73
N LYS A 123 -5.18 19.82 0.26
CA LYS A 123 -5.72 21.19 0.42
C LYS A 123 -5.88 21.65 1.87
N ASP A 124 -5.93 20.72 2.84
CA ASP A 124 -6.00 20.98 4.28
C ASP A 124 -4.64 20.95 5.00
N SER A 125 -3.53 20.82 4.27
CA SER A 125 -2.18 20.74 4.83
C SER A 125 -1.27 21.84 4.28
N MET A 126 -0.25 22.19 5.07
CA MET A 126 0.84 23.09 4.67
C MET A 126 2.07 22.32 4.14
N TYR A 127 2.17 21.02 4.42
CA TYR A 127 3.30 20.16 4.07
C TYR A 127 2.82 18.90 3.34
N SER A 128 3.68 18.33 2.49
CA SER A 128 3.39 17.07 1.77
C SER A 128 4.00 15.83 2.43
N ILE A 129 4.87 15.99 3.42
CA ILE A 129 5.47 14.87 4.14
C ILE A 129 4.38 14.13 4.91
N ASN A 130 4.35 12.81 4.79
CA ASN A 130 3.39 11.94 5.46
C ASN A 130 4.07 10.67 5.95
N ASN A 131 3.65 10.22 7.13
CA ASN A 131 4.03 8.94 7.73
C ASN A 131 2.76 8.10 7.94
N ALA A 132 2.53 7.11 7.08
CA ALA A 132 1.39 6.21 7.22
C ALA A 132 1.85 4.90 7.86
N VAL A 133 1.24 4.50 8.97
CA VAL A 133 1.41 3.14 9.50
C VAL A 133 0.59 2.20 8.62
N LYS A 134 1.26 1.20 8.03
CA LYS A 134 0.66 0.25 7.09
C LYS A 134 1.03 -1.17 7.46
N GLY A 135 0.05 -2.06 7.35
CA GLY A 135 0.30 -3.49 7.28
C GLY A 135 1.07 -3.79 5.99
N VAL A 136 2.27 -4.33 6.11
CA VAL A 136 3.11 -4.77 4.99
C VAL A 136 3.28 -6.28 5.02
N GLY A 137 3.38 -6.88 3.85
CA GLY A 137 3.58 -8.31 3.65
C GLY A 137 4.42 -8.59 2.41
N PHE A 138 4.43 -9.84 2.01
CA PHE A 138 5.17 -10.33 0.85
C PHE A 138 4.23 -10.80 -0.24
N LEU A 139 4.68 -10.68 -1.48
CA LEU A 139 3.97 -11.16 -2.68
C LEU A 139 4.66 -12.44 -3.17
N PRO A 140 3.92 -13.55 -3.35
CA PRO A 140 4.45 -14.76 -3.93
C PRO A 140 5.12 -14.51 -5.27
N LYS A 141 6.12 -15.34 -5.58
CA LYS A 141 6.74 -15.39 -6.90
C LYS A 141 5.67 -15.57 -7.98
N LYS A 142 5.89 -14.98 -9.15
CA LYS A 142 4.93 -15.00 -10.27
C LYS A 142 4.45 -16.41 -10.63
N ASP A 143 5.34 -17.39 -10.60
CA ASP A 143 5.05 -18.80 -10.88
C ASP A 143 4.29 -19.53 -9.76
N LYS A 144 4.25 -18.96 -8.55
CA LYS A 144 3.53 -19.50 -7.37
C LYS A 144 2.21 -18.78 -7.07
N LEU A 145 2.06 -17.56 -7.58
CA LEU A 145 0.97 -16.66 -7.21
C LEU A 145 -0.42 -17.27 -7.42
N LYS A 146 -0.66 -17.92 -8.56
CA LYS A 146 -1.98 -18.52 -8.87
C LYS A 146 -2.32 -19.69 -7.96
N ASP A 147 -1.33 -20.52 -7.61
CA ASP A 147 -1.54 -21.65 -6.71
C ASP A 147 -1.87 -21.15 -5.29
N VAL A 148 -1.18 -20.11 -4.84
CA VAL A 148 -1.48 -19.47 -3.54
C VAL A 148 -2.88 -18.85 -3.53
N ILE A 149 -3.25 -18.11 -4.59
CA ILE A 149 -4.61 -17.54 -4.71
C ILE A 149 -5.65 -18.65 -4.63
N LYS A 150 -5.47 -19.73 -5.41
CA LYS A 150 -6.39 -20.87 -5.41
C LYS A 150 -6.56 -21.44 -4.01
N HIS A 151 -5.45 -21.73 -3.32
CA HIS A 151 -5.51 -22.28 -1.96
C HIS A 151 -6.24 -21.35 -0.99
N LEU A 152 -5.91 -20.06 -1.00
CA LEU A 152 -6.55 -19.07 -0.13
C LEU A 152 -8.05 -18.97 -0.41
N THR A 153 -8.48 -19.02 -1.68
CA THR A 153 -9.90 -18.99 -2.06
C THR A 153 -10.63 -20.25 -1.59
N GLU A 154 -10.03 -21.42 -1.74
CA GLU A 154 -10.64 -22.70 -1.35
C GLU A 154 -10.75 -22.86 0.17
N THR A 155 -9.86 -22.22 0.94
CA THR A 155 -9.77 -22.38 2.41
C THR A 155 -10.20 -21.14 3.20
N CYS A 156 -10.65 -20.05 2.55
CA CYS A 156 -10.94 -18.79 3.25
C CYS A 156 -12.05 -18.92 4.32
N ALA A 157 -13.02 -19.79 4.08
CA ALA A 157 -14.12 -20.12 4.97
C ALA A 157 -13.78 -21.21 6.01
N GLY A 158 -12.54 -21.71 6.00
CA GLY A 158 -12.06 -22.71 6.94
C GLY A 158 -11.88 -22.19 8.37
N PRO A 159 -11.66 -23.10 9.34
CA PRO A 159 -11.36 -22.74 10.72
C PRO A 159 -10.12 -21.84 10.83
N MET A 160 -10.13 -20.90 11.78
CA MET A 160 -9.00 -19.99 12.00
C MET A 160 -7.69 -20.76 12.23
N GLU A 161 -7.71 -21.87 12.96
CA GLU A 161 -6.53 -22.67 13.25
C GLU A 161 -5.81 -23.15 11.97
N GLU A 162 -6.54 -23.73 11.02
CA GLU A 162 -5.99 -24.20 9.73
C GLU A 162 -5.41 -23.02 8.92
N LYS A 163 -6.10 -21.88 8.96
CA LYS A 163 -5.68 -20.66 8.28
C LYS A 163 -4.37 -20.14 8.86
N LEU A 164 -4.23 -20.11 10.19
CA LEU A 164 -2.99 -19.71 10.85
C LEU A 164 -1.83 -20.69 10.57
N GLU A 165 -2.10 -21.99 10.49
CA GLU A 165 -1.10 -22.99 10.12
C GLU A 165 -0.58 -22.81 8.69
N TYR A 166 -1.47 -22.51 7.74
CA TYR A 166 -1.07 -22.18 6.38
C TYR A 166 -0.25 -20.88 6.32
N LEU A 167 -0.65 -19.83 7.05
CA LEU A 167 0.15 -18.60 7.11
C LEU A 167 1.55 -18.85 7.69
N ILE A 168 1.68 -19.71 8.70
CA ILE A 168 2.99 -20.13 9.24
C ILE A 168 3.80 -20.86 8.17
N SER A 169 3.21 -21.79 7.42
CA SER A 169 3.94 -22.54 6.39
C SER A 169 4.47 -21.62 5.29
N MET A 170 3.69 -20.61 4.88
CA MET A 170 4.13 -19.61 3.91
C MET A 170 5.42 -18.89 4.35
N TYR A 171 5.57 -18.56 5.64
CA TYR A 171 6.78 -17.92 6.15
C TYR A 171 7.95 -18.89 6.35
N LYS A 172 7.67 -20.16 6.68
CA LYS A 172 8.70 -21.22 6.75
C LYS A 172 9.33 -21.44 5.37
N ASP A 173 8.53 -21.39 4.31
CA ASP A 173 8.98 -21.52 2.92
C ASP A 173 9.29 -20.16 2.28
N GLY A 174 9.39 -19.08 3.07
CA GLY A 174 9.28 -17.72 2.58
C GLY A 174 10.30 -17.32 1.50
N LYS A 175 11.55 -17.80 1.57
CA LYS A 175 12.60 -17.53 0.56
C LYS A 175 12.27 -18.20 -0.80
N GLU A 176 11.58 -19.33 -0.77
CA GLU A 176 11.17 -20.06 -1.96
C GLU A 176 9.83 -19.59 -2.50
N LEU A 177 8.92 -19.19 -1.61
CA LEU A 177 7.56 -18.77 -1.95
C LEU A 177 7.48 -17.32 -2.44
N PHE A 178 8.17 -16.40 -1.76
CA PHE A 178 8.00 -14.97 -1.97
C PHE A 178 9.05 -14.37 -2.90
N ASP A 179 8.65 -13.33 -3.63
CA ASP A 179 9.60 -12.43 -4.27
C ASP A 179 10.22 -11.52 -3.20
N ILE A 180 11.50 -11.75 -2.94
CA ILE A 180 12.25 -11.10 -1.86
C ILE A 180 12.77 -9.71 -2.23
N ASP A 181 12.36 -9.13 -3.36
CA ASP A 181 12.76 -7.80 -3.82
C ASP A 181 11.63 -6.75 -3.69
N LYS A 182 10.50 -7.14 -3.11
CA LYS A 182 9.33 -6.28 -2.94
C LYS A 182 8.52 -6.60 -1.68
N GLN A 183 7.94 -5.55 -1.12
CA GLN A 183 6.90 -5.64 -0.09
C GLN A 183 5.55 -5.24 -0.69
N VAL A 184 4.44 -5.67 -0.07
CA VAL A 184 3.09 -5.29 -0.50
C VAL A 184 2.23 -4.79 0.64
N SER A 185 1.20 -4.01 0.32
CA SER A 185 0.25 -3.45 1.27
C SER A 185 -1.07 -3.09 0.57
N LEU A 186 -2.03 -2.59 1.34
CA LEU A 186 -3.29 -2.02 0.87
C LEU A 186 -3.34 -0.51 1.11
N GLU A 187 -3.99 0.21 0.20
CA GLU A 187 -4.43 1.58 0.39
C GLU A 187 -5.96 1.57 0.59
N LEU A 188 -6.37 1.55 1.86
CA LEU A 188 -7.74 1.23 2.27
C LEU A 188 -8.73 2.40 2.14
N TYR A 189 -8.25 3.63 2.29
CA TYR A 189 -9.12 4.78 2.52
C TYR A 189 -9.24 5.72 1.32
N SER A 190 -8.38 5.58 0.31
CA SER A 190 -8.42 6.46 -0.84
C SER A 190 -9.59 6.14 -1.76
N ALA A 191 -10.39 7.16 -2.05
CA ALA A 191 -11.60 7.10 -2.86
C ALA A 191 -11.81 8.45 -3.59
N PRO A 192 -12.70 8.51 -4.61
CA PRO A 192 -12.99 9.74 -5.34
C PRO A 192 -13.49 10.92 -4.49
N ASP A 193 -14.00 10.67 -3.29
CA ASP A 193 -14.47 11.68 -2.34
C ASP A 193 -13.46 11.97 -1.21
N PHE A 194 -12.43 11.13 -1.04
CA PHE A 194 -11.39 11.29 -0.02
C PHE A 194 -10.03 10.74 -0.48
N GLU A 195 -9.01 11.59 -0.53
CA GLU A 195 -7.66 11.18 -0.93
C GLU A 195 -6.72 11.17 0.29
N THR A 196 -6.08 10.03 0.57
CA THR A 196 -5.04 9.99 1.62
C THR A 196 -3.78 10.72 1.16
N HIS A 197 -2.96 11.16 2.12
CA HIS A 197 -1.65 11.74 1.79
C HIS A 197 -0.73 10.72 1.11
N SER A 198 -0.74 9.45 1.55
CA SER A 198 0.05 8.39 0.92
C SER A 198 -0.34 8.18 -0.55
N PHE A 199 -1.62 8.20 -0.87
CA PHE A 199 -2.10 8.13 -2.25
C PHE A 199 -1.63 9.33 -3.07
N LEU A 200 -1.88 10.55 -2.59
CA LEU A 200 -1.49 11.78 -3.30
C LEU A 200 0.02 11.87 -3.55
N ASN A 201 0.81 11.48 -2.55
CA ASN A 201 2.25 11.41 -2.65
C ASN A 201 2.65 10.40 -3.71
N ALA A 202 2.25 9.13 -3.58
CA ALA A 202 2.60 8.08 -4.54
C ALA A 202 2.17 8.41 -5.98
N MET A 203 1.04 9.10 -6.17
CA MET A 203 0.56 9.53 -7.49
C MET A 203 1.42 10.62 -8.16
N THR A 204 2.29 11.29 -7.41
CA THR A 204 3.14 12.39 -7.90
C THR A 204 4.63 12.15 -7.76
N ASP A 205 5.04 11.49 -6.69
CA ASP A 205 6.39 11.00 -6.41
C ASP A 205 6.29 9.58 -5.80
N PRO A 206 6.69 8.53 -6.52
CA PRO A 206 6.54 7.16 -6.04
C PRO A 206 7.64 6.75 -5.06
N GLY A 207 8.64 7.61 -4.82
CA GLY A 207 9.72 7.35 -3.87
C GLY A 207 9.21 7.34 -2.43
N VAL A 208 9.48 6.26 -1.70
CA VAL A 208 9.11 6.13 -0.29
C VAL A 208 10.24 5.52 0.53
N ALA A 209 10.24 5.79 1.83
CA ALA A 209 11.02 5.06 2.81
C ALA A 209 10.06 4.28 3.73
N ILE A 210 10.36 3.01 3.97
CA ILE A 210 9.58 2.12 4.83
C ILE A 210 10.45 1.78 6.03
N VAL A 211 10.05 2.23 7.22
CA VAL A 211 10.80 2.00 8.46
C VAL A 211 10.07 0.99 9.34
N PHE A 212 10.83 0.01 9.84
CA PHE A 212 10.36 -0.94 10.83
C PHE A 212 10.84 -0.55 12.22
N LEU A 213 9.90 -0.20 13.09
CA LEU A 213 10.19 0.12 14.49
C LEU A 213 10.24 -1.19 15.29
N ASP A 214 11.40 -1.83 15.33
CA ASP A 214 11.68 -3.04 16.12
C ASP A 214 13.20 -3.23 16.30
N ILE A 215 13.64 -4.31 16.97
CA ILE A 215 15.04 -4.75 17.00
C ILE A 215 15.18 -6.11 16.31
N PRO A 216 15.95 -6.21 15.21
CA PRO A 216 16.60 -5.12 14.45
C PRO A 216 15.62 -4.11 13.85
N SER A 217 16.12 -2.91 13.56
CA SER A 217 15.38 -1.87 12.83
C SER A 217 15.97 -1.70 11.44
N TYR A 218 15.10 -1.67 10.43
CA TYR A 218 15.48 -1.51 9.03
C TYR A 218 14.70 -0.38 8.36
N GLU A 219 15.33 0.25 7.38
CA GLU A 219 14.70 1.17 6.44
C GLU A 219 14.85 0.61 5.02
N LEU A 220 13.73 0.50 4.31
CA LEU A 220 13.71 0.14 2.89
C LEU A 220 13.36 1.39 2.09
N ARG A 221 14.18 1.74 1.10
CA ARG A 221 13.82 2.77 0.12
C ARG A 221 13.25 2.10 -1.11
N CYS A 222 12.04 2.50 -1.48
CA CYS A 222 11.26 1.79 -2.47
C CYS A 222 10.70 2.73 -3.54
N ILE A 223 10.36 2.14 -4.69
CA ILE A 223 9.43 2.72 -5.65
C ILE A 223 8.05 2.10 -5.43
N THR A 224 7.06 2.93 -5.16
CA THR A 224 5.67 2.53 -4.92
C THR A 224 4.91 2.42 -6.22
N TYR A 225 4.32 1.27 -6.46
CA TYR A 225 3.39 1.01 -7.55
C TYR A 225 1.99 0.69 -7.02
N MET A 226 0.99 1.49 -7.39
CA MET A 226 -0.40 1.32 -6.94
C MET A 226 -1.29 0.83 -8.09
N ILE A 227 -2.12 -0.17 -7.78
CA ILE A 227 -2.98 -0.85 -8.73
C ILE A 227 -4.42 -0.78 -8.22
N HIS A 228 -5.29 -0.11 -8.96
CA HIS A 228 -6.72 -0.03 -8.64
C HIS A 228 -7.45 -1.27 -9.18
N PRO A 229 -8.30 -1.96 -8.39
CA PRO A 229 -9.02 -3.17 -8.81
C PRO A 229 -9.90 -2.93 -10.05
N ASP A 230 -10.63 -1.80 -10.08
CA ASP A 230 -11.52 -1.47 -11.21
C ASP A 230 -10.83 -0.89 -12.46
N ASN A 231 -9.50 -0.93 -12.55
CA ASN A 231 -8.83 -0.48 -13.77
C ASN A 231 -9.10 -1.50 -14.91
N PRO A 232 -9.78 -1.13 -16.00
CA PRO A 232 -10.13 -2.08 -17.07
C PRO A 232 -8.92 -2.55 -17.89
N ASN A 233 -7.77 -1.89 -17.73
CA ASN A 233 -6.55 -2.15 -18.50
C ASN A 233 -5.47 -2.89 -17.71
N LEU A 234 -5.83 -3.58 -16.62
CA LEU A 234 -4.89 -4.42 -15.88
C LEU A 234 -4.45 -5.61 -16.73
N THR A 235 -3.16 -5.90 -16.70
CA THR A 235 -2.62 -7.18 -17.16
C THR A 235 -3.08 -8.31 -16.24
N ASP A 236 -3.04 -9.55 -16.70
CA ASP A 236 -3.43 -10.70 -15.88
C ASP A 236 -2.59 -10.82 -14.61
N TYR A 237 -1.29 -10.53 -14.70
CA TYR A 237 -0.42 -10.52 -13.52
C TYR A 237 -0.82 -9.44 -12.51
N GLU A 238 -1.25 -8.26 -12.96
CA GLU A 238 -1.73 -7.19 -12.06
C GLU A 238 -3.06 -7.55 -11.40
N LYS A 239 -3.95 -8.24 -12.12
CA LYS A 239 -5.19 -8.79 -11.53
C LYS A 239 -4.86 -9.82 -10.45
N ASP A 240 -3.93 -10.74 -10.72
CA ASP A 240 -3.48 -11.73 -9.75
C ASP A 240 -2.86 -11.06 -8.51
N ILE A 241 -2.07 -9.99 -8.67
CA ILE A 241 -1.52 -9.21 -7.55
C ILE A 241 -2.64 -8.59 -6.71
N VAL A 242 -3.60 -7.90 -7.34
CA VAL A 242 -4.73 -7.27 -6.65
C VAL A 242 -5.54 -8.32 -5.88
N GLN A 243 -5.85 -9.43 -6.53
CA GLN A 243 -6.61 -10.53 -5.94
C GLN A 243 -5.86 -11.11 -4.73
N TYR A 244 -4.58 -11.44 -4.88
CA TYR A 244 -3.79 -12.01 -3.78
C TYR A 244 -3.73 -11.08 -2.56
N ILE A 245 -3.44 -9.79 -2.76
CA ILE A 245 -3.25 -8.86 -1.64
C ILE A 245 -4.57 -8.64 -0.87
N ASN A 246 -5.69 -8.52 -1.57
CA ASN A 246 -7.00 -8.42 -0.93
C ASN A 246 -7.37 -9.75 -0.24
N LEU A 247 -7.13 -10.87 -0.92
CA LEU A 247 -7.47 -12.20 -0.41
C LEU A 247 -6.65 -12.58 0.83
N ILE A 248 -5.34 -12.35 0.87
CA ILE A 248 -4.52 -12.67 2.06
C ILE A 248 -4.91 -11.83 3.27
N HIS A 249 -5.35 -10.58 3.04
CA HIS A 249 -5.88 -9.72 4.09
C HIS A 249 -7.23 -10.24 4.60
N SER A 250 -8.16 -10.55 3.70
CA SER A 250 -9.44 -11.15 4.06
C SER A 250 -9.32 -12.56 4.64
N TYR A 251 -8.28 -13.29 4.27
CA TYR A 251 -7.97 -14.59 4.83
C TYR A 251 -7.75 -14.45 6.34
N PHE A 252 -7.05 -13.43 6.80
CA PHE A 252 -6.85 -13.23 8.24
C PHE A 252 -8.04 -12.52 8.92
N HIS A 253 -8.62 -11.49 8.30
CA HIS A 253 -9.60 -10.60 8.94
C HIS A 253 -11.07 -10.89 8.63
N GLY A 254 -11.36 -11.78 7.69
CA GLY A 254 -12.70 -11.98 7.13
C GLY A 254 -12.96 -11.14 5.87
N GLU A 255 -14.13 -11.34 5.27
CA GLU A 255 -14.52 -10.67 4.03
C GLU A 255 -14.68 -9.16 4.23
N PHE A 256 -14.11 -8.38 3.31
CA PHE A 256 -14.31 -6.94 3.24
C PHE A 256 -15.41 -6.59 2.22
N PRO A 257 -16.05 -5.41 2.33
CA PRO A 257 -17.16 -5.04 1.44
C PRO A 257 -16.73 -4.77 -0.01
N LYS A 258 -15.42 -4.68 -0.28
CA LYS A 258 -14.85 -4.45 -1.61
C LYS A 258 -13.38 -4.82 -1.64
N ASP A 259 -12.85 -4.95 -2.86
CA ASP A 259 -11.42 -4.92 -3.10
C ASP A 259 -10.86 -3.50 -2.92
N TYR A 260 -9.69 -3.43 -2.31
CA TYR A 260 -8.93 -2.21 -2.10
C TYR A 260 -7.79 -2.09 -3.10
N ILE A 261 -7.23 -0.88 -3.16
CA ILE A 261 -6.06 -0.57 -3.97
C ILE A 261 -4.87 -1.37 -3.46
N ALA A 262 -4.30 -2.19 -4.35
CA ALA A 262 -3.07 -2.92 -4.09
C ALA A 262 -1.86 -1.99 -4.20
N VAL A 263 -0.91 -2.13 -3.29
CA VAL A 263 0.34 -1.37 -3.27
C VAL A 263 1.52 -2.34 -3.30
N VAL A 264 2.43 -2.15 -4.25
CA VAL A 264 3.69 -2.88 -4.37
C VAL A 264 4.84 -1.91 -4.14
N TYR A 265 5.73 -2.24 -3.21
CA TYR A 265 6.93 -1.49 -2.89
C TYR A 265 8.15 -2.25 -3.39
N TYR A 266 8.67 -1.85 -4.54
CA TYR A 266 9.90 -2.44 -5.08
C TYR A 266 11.11 -1.85 -4.37
N VAL A 267 11.89 -2.71 -3.71
CA VAL A 267 13.01 -2.31 -2.84
C VAL A 267 14.21 -1.91 -3.70
N VAL A 268 14.75 -0.70 -3.50
CA VAL A 268 15.89 -0.15 -4.26
C VAL A 268 17.13 -0.02 -3.39
N GLU A 269 16.96 0.36 -2.12
CA GLU A 269 18.03 0.43 -1.13
C GLU A 269 17.53 -0.12 0.21
N VAL A 270 18.44 -0.70 1.00
CA VAL A 270 18.17 -1.18 2.35
C VAL A 270 19.21 -0.58 3.29
N PHE A 271 18.74 -0.06 4.42
CA PHE A 271 19.54 0.54 5.48
C PHE A 271 19.29 -0.21 6.80
N ASN A 272 20.36 -0.43 7.55
CA ASN A 272 20.28 -0.94 8.93
C ASN A 272 20.24 0.24 9.89
N ASN A 273 19.10 0.41 10.56
CA ASN A 273 18.83 1.47 11.52
C ASN A 273 18.82 0.93 12.97
N THR A 274 19.35 -0.27 13.21
CA THR A 274 19.31 -0.92 14.53
C THR A 274 20.10 -0.13 15.59
N PRO A 275 19.43 0.44 16.60
CA PRO A 275 20.10 1.18 17.66
C PRO A 275 21.14 0.33 18.41
N GLY A 276 22.28 0.92 18.77
CA GLY A 276 23.32 0.27 19.56
C GLY A 276 24.23 -0.70 18.80
N LYS A 277 23.95 -0.97 17.51
CA LYS A 277 24.86 -1.72 16.62
C LYS A 277 25.77 -0.77 15.84
N ARG A 278 27.06 -1.10 15.71
CA ARG A 278 28.04 -0.27 14.98
C ARG A 278 27.68 -0.11 13.50
N ASP A 279 27.11 -1.16 12.91
CA ASP A 279 26.58 -1.23 11.55
C ASP A 279 25.10 -0.81 11.44
N GLY A 280 24.46 -0.45 12.57
CA GLY A 280 23.04 -0.06 12.67
C GLY A 280 22.78 1.45 12.73
N LEU A 281 23.78 2.27 12.37
CA LEU A 281 23.73 3.74 12.46
C LEU A 281 23.07 4.41 11.25
N GLY A 282 22.09 3.76 10.62
CA GLY A 282 21.53 4.23 9.36
C GLY A 282 22.46 3.98 8.16
N GLN A 283 23.22 2.89 8.21
CA GLN A 283 24.14 2.54 7.13
C GLN A 283 23.42 1.77 6.04
N LYS A 284 23.71 2.13 4.78
CA LYS A 284 23.22 1.36 3.64
C LYS A 284 23.89 -0.01 3.62
N VAL A 285 23.07 -1.05 3.71
CA VAL A 285 23.53 -2.45 3.63
C VAL A 285 23.35 -3.03 2.22
N MET A 286 22.38 -2.52 1.45
CA MET A 286 22.16 -2.94 0.05
C MET A 286 21.71 -1.77 -0.84
N PRO A 287 22.18 -1.69 -2.11
CA PRO A 287 23.35 -2.40 -2.62
C PRO A 287 24.62 -1.94 -1.88
N LYS A 288 25.60 -2.83 -1.73
CA LYS A 288 26.89 -2.48 -1.13
C LYS A 288 27.54 -1.37 -1.96
N ILE A 289 28.02 -0.33 -1.29
CA ILE A 289 28.82 0.71 -1.93
C ILE A 289 30.14 0.05 -2.37
N PRO A 290 30.63 0.28 -3.60
CA PRO A 290 31.91 -0.23 -4.08
C PRO A 290 33.09 0.11 -3.16
#